data_AF-A0A7X5SD09-F1
#
_entry.id   AF-A0A7X5SD09-F1
#
_cell.length_a   1.000
_cell.length_b   1.000
_cell.length_c   1.000
_cell.angle_alpha   90.00
_cell.angle_beta   90.00
_cell.angle_gamma   90.00
#
_symmetry.space_group_name_H-M   'P 1'
#
loop_
_entity.id
_entity.type
_entity.pdbx_description
1 polymer ?
#
loop_
_entity_poly.entity_id
_entity_poly.type
_entity_poly.pdbx_seq_one_letter_code
_entity_poly.pdbx_strand_id
1 'polypeptide(L)' 'SLLEKVLETLETLWRLPDEGIWEIRDERRHFVHSKVMAWLAFDCGARDGITNADAAKRAHWGRIADDIRAEVLEKGVHPD' A
#
# COMPACT_ATOMS: atom_id res chain seq x y z
N SER A 1 6.09 -15.32 -6.62
CA SER A 1 5.17 -15.09 -7.76
C SER A 1 5.37 -13.68 -8.32
N LEU A 2 4.74 -13.30 -9.44
CA LEU A 2 4.75 -11.88 -9.89
C LEU A 2 4.14 -10.95 -8.83
N LEU A 3 3.03 -11.37 -8.22
CA LEU A 3 2.36 -10.62 -7.15
C LEU A 3 3.27 -10.40 -5.93
N GLU A 4 3.98 -11.43 -5.48
CA GLU A 4 4.96 -11.27 -4.39
C GLU A 4 6.02 -10.20 -4.69
N LYS A 5 6.58 -10.20 -5.92
CA LYS A 5 7.58 -9.19 -6.31
C LYS A 5 7.01 -7.78 -6.34
N VAL A 6 5.74 -7.64 -6.75
CA VAL A 6 5.02 -6.37 -6.71
C VAL A 6 4.85 -5.89 -5.27
N LEU A 7 4.46 -6.78 -4.34
CA LEU A 7 4.30 -6.45 -2.92
C LEU A 7 5.65 -6.11 -2.25
N GLU A 8 6.71 -6.85 -2.55
CA GLU A 8 8.08 -6.56 -2.10
C GLU A 8 8.56 -5.17 -2.58
N THR A 9 8.23 -4.81 -3.82
CA THR A 9 8.55 -3.47 -4.35
C THR A 9 7.72 -2.39 -3.65
N LEU A 10 6.40 -2.61 -3.53
CA LEU A 10 5.48 -1.68 -2.90
C LEU A 10 5.84 -1.38 -1.45
N GLU A 11 6.42 -2.34 -0.72
CA GLU A 11 6.78 -2.21 0.69
C GLU A 11 7.72 -1.01 0.93
N THR A 12 8.55 -0.70 -0.07
CA THR A 12 9.41 0.48 -0.05
C THR A 12 8.74 1.72 -0.64
N LEU A 13 7.98 1.56 -1.73
CA LEU A 13 7.47 2.69 -2.51
C LEU A 13 6.29 3.42 -1.85
N TRP A 14 5.45 2.75 -1.06
CA TRP A 14 4.24 3.38 -0.51
C TRP A 14 4.54 4.55 0.45
N ARG A 15 5.77 4.59 0.99
CA ARG A 15 6.27 5.67 1.86
C ARG A 15 6.89 6.83 1.09
N LEU A 16 7.03 6.73 -0.24
CA LEU A 16 7.58 7.78 -1.08
C LEU A 16 6.45 8.63 -1.68
N PRO A 17 6.68 9.92 -1.98
CA PRO A 17 5.74 10.72 -2.75
C PRO A 17 5.68 10.21 -4.20
N ASP A 18 4.59 10.43 -4.92
CA ASP A 18 4.41 10.02 -6.32
C ASP A 18 3.65 11.09 -7.14
N GLU A 19 3.35 10.80 -8.40
CA GLU A 19 2.60 11.67 -9.32
C GLU A 19 1.08 11.43 -9.29
N GLY A 20 0.63 10.48 -8.48
CA GLY A 20 -0.75 10.00 -8.42
C GLY A 20 -1.23 9.28 -9.68
N ILE A 21 -2.47 8.77 -9.62
CA ILE A 21 -3.11 8.09 -10.77
C ILE A 21 -3.41 9.03 -11.95
N TRP A 22 -3.35 10.34 -11.71
CA TRP A 22 -3.59 11.38 -12.71
C TRP A 22 -2.30 11.90 -13.33
N GLU A 23 -1.15 11.33 -12.97
CA GLU A 23 0.17 11.71 -13.49
C GLU A 23 0.40 13.23 -13.45
N ILE A 24 0.18 13.82 -12.27
CA ILE A 24 0.40 15.25 -12.05
C ILE A 24 1.87 15.56 -12.40
N ARG A 25 2.12 16.60 -13.19
CA ARG A 25 3.46 16.93 -13.70
C ARG A 25 4.12 18.07 -12.90
N ASP A 26 3.91 18.06 -11.59
CA ASP A 26 4.43 19.05 -10.64
C ASP A 26 5.40 18.37 -9.66
N GLU A 27 5.61 18.90 -8.46
CA GLU A 27 6.30 18.18 -7.40
C GLU A 27 5.54 16.90 -7.00
N ARG A 28 6.31 15.83 -6.77
CA ARG A 28 5.78 14.58 -6.21
C ARG A 28 5.21 14.86 -4.82
N ARG A 29 4.01 14.34 -4.55
CA ARG A 29 3.31 14.49 -3.26
C ARG A 29 2.84 13.14 -2.73
N HIS A 30 2.48 13.10 -1.44
CA HIS A 30 1.73 11.97 -0.91
C HIS A 30 0.26 12.12 -1.27
N PHE A 31 -0.24 11.23 -2.11
CA PHE A 31 -1.66 11.18 -2.44
C PHE A 31 -2.37 10.09 -1.65
N VAL A 32 -3.56 10.43 -1.12
CA VAL A 32 -4.40 9.48 -0.38
C VAL A 32 -4.78 8.28 -1.26
N HIS A 33 -5.16 8.52 -2.52
CA HIS A 33 -5.49 7.42 -3.44
C HIS A 33 -4.32 6.46 -3.65
N SER A 34 -3.08 6.96 -3.77
CA SER A 34 -1.90 6.12 -3.96
C SER A 34 -1.67 5.21 -2.74
N LYS A 35 -1.80 5.77 -1.53
CA LYS A 35 -1.69 5.00 -0.29
C LYS A 35 -2.84 3.99 -0.13
N VAL A 36 -4.07 4.36 -0.44
CA VAL A 36 -5.23 3.44 -0.39
C VAL A 36 -5.06 2.29 -1.39
N MET A 37 -4.50 2.54 -2.57
CA MET A 37 -4.19 1.49 -3.54
C MET A 37 -3.08 0.55 -3.05
N ALA A 38 -2.04 1.09 -2.40
CA ALA A 38 -1.02 0.28 -1.75
C ALA A 38 -1.60 -0.58 -0.61
N TRP A 39 -2.45 0.01 0.24
CA TRP A 39 -3.18 -0.70 1.29
C TRP A 39 -3.97 -1.89 0.73
N LEU A 40 -4.77 -1.65 -0.32
CA LEU A 40 -5.57 -2.70 -0.96
C LEU A 40 -4.70 -3.83 -1.51
N ALA A 41 -3.55 -3.51 -2.09
CA ALA A 41 -2.62 -4.53 -2.60
C ALA A 41 -2.12 -5.44 -1.47
N PHE A 42 -1.71 -4.87 -0.34
CA PHE A 42 -1.26 -5.64 0.82
C PHE A 42 -2.39 -6.43 1.51
N ASP A 43 -3.58 -5.82 1.66
CA ASP A 43 -4.75 -6.49 2.22
C ASP A 43 -5.15 -7.71 1.38
N CYS A 44 -5.20 -7.57 0.05
CA CYS A 44 -5.42 -8.70 -0.84
C CYS A 44 -4.30 -9.73 -0.76
N GLY A 45 -3.03 -9.31 -0.70
CA GLY A 45 -1.89 -10.22 -0.58
C GLY A 45 -1.91 -11.06 0.71
N ALA A 46 -2.40 -10.48 1.81
CA ALA A 46 -2.51 -11.15 3.10
C ALA A 46 -3.60 -12.25 3.14
N ARG A 47 -4.58 -12.20 2.22
CA ARG A 47 -5.67 -13.19 2.17
C ARG A 47 -5.23 -14.51 1.55
N ASP A 48 -5.69 -15.60 2.15
CA ASP A 48 -5.46 -16.96 1.67
C ASP A 48 -6.03 -17.15 0.26
N GLY A 49 -5.27 -17.81 -0.61
CA GLY A 49 -5.69 -18.15 -1.98
C GLY A 49 -5.41 -17.07 -3.04
N ILE A 50 -4.93 -15.88 -2.64
CA ILE A 50 -4.50 -14.84 -3.60
C ILE A 50 -3.06 -15.05 -4.08
N THR A 51 -2.20 -15.56 -3.18
CA THR A 51 -0.80 -15.86 -3.48
C THR A 51 -0.44 -17.26 -2.96
N ASN A 52 0.68 -17.81 -3.45
CA ASN A 52 1.28 -19.02 -2.89
C ASN A 52 2.20 -18.72 -1.69
N ALA A 53 2.04 -17.55 -1.06
CA ALA A 53 2.88 -17.14 0.05
C ALA A 53 2.57 -17.91 1.33
N ASP A 54 3.60 -18.17 2.11
CA ASP A 54 3.46 -18.79 3.42
C ASP A 54 2.69 -17.87 4.40
N ALA A 55 2.32 -18.44 5.55
CA ALA A 55 1.58 -17.71 6.58
C ALA A 55 2.37 -16.53 7.16
N ALA A 56 3.71 -16.59 7.17
CA ALA A 56 4.56 -15.54 7.71
C ALA A 56 4.57 -14.30 6.80
N LYS A 57 4.70 -14.49 5.48
CA LYS A 57 4.58 -13.44 4.46
C LYS A 57 3.18 -12.82 4.47
N ARG A 58 2.12 -13.63 4.54
CA ARG A 58 0.74 -13.13 4.65
C ARG A 58 0.53 -12.28 5.90
N ALA A 59 1.01 -12.74 7.05
CA ALA A 59 0.96 -11.96 8.28
C ALA A 59 1.79 -10.66 8.21
N HIS A 60 2.92 -10.68 7.49
CA HIS A 60 3.72 -9.49 7.24
C HIS A 60 3.00 -8.44 6.41
N TRP A 61 2.40 -8.83 5.29
CA TRP A 61 1.59 -7.94 4.47
C TRP A 61 0.37 -7.41 5.21
N GLY A 62 -0.25 -8.21 6.09
CA GLY A 62 -1.32 -7.74 6.97
C GLY A 62 -0.88 -6.57 7.86
N ARG A 63 0.30 -6.66 8.48
CA ARG A 63 0.86 -5.56 9.28
C ARG A 63 1.13 -4.31 8.45
N ILE A 64 1.65 -4.46 7.23
CA ILE A 64 1.86 -3.31 6.34
C ILE A 64 0.53 -2.66 5.96
N ALA A 65 -0.51 -3.45 5.69
CA ALA A 65 -1.84 -2.91 5.44
C ALA A 65 -2.36 -2.12 6.65
N ASP A 66 -2.18 -2.63 7.88
CA ASP A 66 -2.55 -1.90 9.09
C ASP A 66 -1.79 -0.58 9.24
N ASP A 67 -0.49 -0.55 8.96
CA ASP A 67 0.34 0.67 8.97
C ASP A 67 -0.19 1.71 7.98
N ILE A 68 -0.47 1.31 6.74
CA ILE A 68 -0.97 2.22 5.70
C ILE A 68 -2.35 2.75 6.09
N ARG A 69 -3.23 1.87 6.61
CA ARG A 69 -4.56 2.26 7.07
C ARG A 69 -4.46 3.29 8.19
N ALA A 70 -3.57 3.08 9.17
CA ALA A 70 -3.35 4.03 10.25
C ALA A 70 -2.89 5.40 9.71
N GLU A 71 -1.92 5.41 8.79
CA GLU A 71 -1.42 6.66 8.20
C GLU A 71 -2.49 7.41 7.39
N VAL A 72 -3.32 6.69 6.62
CA VAL A 72 -4.43 7.29 5.87
C VAL A 72 -5.48 7.87 6.82
N LEU A 73 -5.82 7.20 7.92
CA LEU A 73 -6.79 7.71 8.89
C LEU A 73 -6.25 8.92 9.67
N GLU A 74 -4.95 8.94 9.97
CA GLU A 74 -4.31 10.05 10.70
C GLU A 74 -4.10 11.29 9.82
N LYS A 75 -3.67 11.11 8.56
CA LYS A 75 -3.17 12.21 7.71
C LYS A 75 -3.98 12.45 6.44
N GLY A 76 -4.85 11.51 6.06
CA GLY A 76 -5.62 11.55 4.83
C GLY A 76 -7.05 12.09 4.98
N VAL A 77 -7.44 12.46 6.20
CA VAL A 77 -8.78 12.98 6.51
C VAL A 77 -8.67 14.46 6.88
N HIS A 78 -9.56 15.29 6.32
CA HIS A 78 -9.65 16.69 6.70
C HIS A 78 -10.22 16.79 8.13
N PRO A 79 -9.65 17.61 9.03
CA PRO A 79 -10.03 17.65 10.44
C PRO A 79 -11.31 18.47 10.72
N ASP A 80 -12.34 18.34 9.88
CA ASP A 80 -13.62 19.07 10.04
C ASP A 80 -14.20 18.97 11.47
#